data_AF-A0A1Z8NYW7-F1
#
_entry.id   AF-A0A1Z8NYW7-F1
#
_cell.length_a   1.000
_cell.length_b   1.000
_cell.length_c   1.000
_cell.angle_alpha   90.00
_cell.angle_beta   90.00
_cell.angle_gamma   90.00
#
_symmetry.space_group_name_H-M   'P 1'
#
loop_
_entity.id
_entity.type
_entity.pdbx_description
1 polymer ?
#
loop_
_entity_poly.entity_id
_entity_poly.type
_entity_poly.pdbx_seq_one_letter_code
_entity_poly.pdbx_strand_id
1 'polypeptide(L)'
;MSDGTLVKDKLLSLQKQFRFQWEPAQESYVLLYPEGLIKLPGSSGEIMKLIDGSKSVDMIVAHLEEQFPGVDLKDDVLDFLEHAYGKNWILTDD
;
A
#
# COMPACT_ATOMS: atom_id res chain seq x y z
N MET A 1 7.91 -4.10 -21.74
CA MET A 1 7.87 -4.70 -20.40
C MET A 1 8.52 -3.66 -19.50
N SER A 2 7.75 -2.69 -19.02
CA SER A 2 8.32 -1.58 -18.27
C SER A 2 8.80 -2.10 -16.93
N ASP A 3 10.13 -2.05 -16.75
CA ASP A 3 10.83 -2.22 -15.49
C ASP A 3 10.38 -1.08 -14.58
N GLY A 4 9.28 -1.34 -13.89
CA GLY A 4 8.60 -0.35 -13.07
C GLY A 4 9.27 -0.28 -11.70
N THR A 5 10.47 0.29 -11.65
CA THR A 5 11.10 0.60 -10.36
C THR A 5 10.19 1.61 -9.63
N LEU A 6 9.71 1.23 -8.45
CA LEU A 6 8.89 2.11 -7.61
C LEU A 6 9.68 3.37 -7.25
N VAL A 7 9.26 4.52 -7.76
CA VAL A 7 9.91 5.79 -7.44
C VAL A 7 9.45 6.27 -6.07
N LYS A 8 10.32 6.15 -5.08
CA LYS A 8 10.03 6.48 -3.68
C LYS A 8 9.62 7.93 -3.39
N ASP A 9 9.97 8.85 -4.29
CA ASP A 9 9.64 10.28 -4.21
C ASP A 9 8.25 10.59 -4.80
N LYS A 10 7.63 9.66 -5.53
CA LYS A 10 6.34 9.88 -6.18
C LYS A 10 5.16 9.59 -5.28
N LEU A 11 4.09 10.36 -5.48
CA LEU A 11 2.82 10.16 -4.79
C LEU A 11 2.19 8.84 -5.22
N LEU A 12 1.77 8.06 -4.24
CA LEU A 12 1.14 6.77 -4.45
C LEU A 12 -0.37 6.91 -4.36
N SER A 13 -1.04 6.51 -5.44
CA SER A 13 -2.49 6.48 -5.53
C SER A 13 -2.99 5.05 -5.68
N LEU A 14 -4.09 4.72 -5.01
CA LEU A 14 -4.76 3.43 -5.24
C LEU A 14 -5.38 3.43 -6.64
N GLN A 15 -5.20 2.35 -7.38
CA GLN A 15 -5.78 2.26 -8.72
C GLN A 15 -7.31 2.13 -8.64
N LYS A 16 -8.03 2.83 -9.52
CA LYS A 16 -9.50 2.97 -9.50
C LYS A 16 -10.28 1.65 -9.56
N GLN A 17 -9.69 0.58 -10.08
CA GLN A 17 -10.33 -0.74 -10.13
C GLN A 17 -10.31 -1.45 -8.77
N PHE A 18 -9.43 -1.03 -7.87
CA PHE A 18 -9.31 -1.54 -6.52
C PHE A 18 -10.07 -0.65 -5.56
N ARG A 19 -10.72 -1.28 -4.57
CA ARG A 19 -11.43 -0.60 -3.50
C ARG A 19 -10.98 -1.14 -2.17
N PHE A 20 -10.29 -0.29 -1.42
CA PHE A 20 -9.87 -0.59 -0.06
C PHE A 20 -11.03 -0.36 0.91
N GLN A 21 -11.34 -1.36 1.74
CA GLN A 21 -12.35 -1.24 2.79
C GLN A 21 -12.00 -2.08 4.02
N TRP A 22 -12.55 -1.68 5.16
CA TRP A 22 -12.50 -2.47 6.39
C TRP A 22 -13.69 -3.43 6.44
N GLU A 23 -13.44 -4.72 6.68
CA GLU A 23 -14.47 -5.73 6.85
C GLU A 23 -14.62 -6.08 8.34
N PRO A 24 -15.68 -5.58 9.02
CA PRO A 24 -15.90 -5.86 10.43
C PRO A 24 -16.20 -7.33 10.71
N ALA A 25 -16.77 -8.06 9.74
CA ALA A 25 -17.06 -9.49 9.89
C ALA A 25 -15.80 -10.36 10.02
N GLN A 26 -14.66 -9.86 9.55
CA GLN A 26 -13.37 -10.55 9.59
C GLN A 26 -12.32 -9.81 10.41
N GLU A 27 -12.69 -8.63 10.94
CA GLU A 27 -11.79 -7.71 11.64
C GLU A 27 -10.48 -7.50 10.88
N SER A 28 -10.59 -7.26 9.56
CA SER A 28 -9.44 -7.15 8.68
C SER A 28 -9.71 -6.18 7.53
N TYR A 29 -8.63 -5.60 7.01
CA TYR A 29 -8.69 -4.83 5.78
C TYR A 29 -8.76 -5.75 4.56
N VAL A 30 -9.58 -5.38 3.59
CA VAL A 30 -9.69 -6.08 2.31
C VAL A 30 -9.56 -5.11 1.14
N LEU A 31 -8.97 -5.62 0.07
CA LEU A 31 -8.90 -4.95 -1.21
C LEU A 31 -9.81 -5.67 -2.20
N LEU A 32 -10.92 -5.04 -2.56
CA LEU A 32 -11.85 -5.54 -3.57
C LEU A 32 -11.41 -5.13 -4.96
N TYR A 33 -11.59 -6.00 -5.95
CA TYR A 33 -11.33 -5.73 -7.36
C TYR A 33 -12.28 -6.59 -8.21
N PRO A 34 -12.51 -6.29 -9.50
CA PRO A 34 -13.58 -6.93 -10.26
C PRO A 34 -13.46 -8.47 -10.37
N GLU A 35 -12.26 -9.01 -10.25
CA GLU A 35 -11.98 -10.45 -10.36
C GLU A 35 -11.93 -11.16 -8.99
N GLY A 36 -11.96 -10.42 -7.87
CA GLY A 36 -11.95 -11.04 -6.54
C GLY A 36 -11.75 -10.08 -5.36
N LEU A 37 -11.25 -10.62 -4.25
CA LEU A 37 -10.87 -9.85 -3.08
C LEU A 37 -9.53 -10.36 -2.54
N ILE A 38 -8.69 -9.45 -2.07
CA ILE A 38 -7.45 -9.77 -1.36
C ILE A 38 -7.65 -9.39 0.10
N LYS A 39 -7.39 -10.34 0.99
CA LYS A 39 -7.36 -10.07 2.42
C LYS A 39 -5.96 -9.57 2.79
N LEU A 40 -5.90 -8.38 3.38
CA LEU A 40 -4.66 -7.76 3.79
C LEU A 40 -4.42 -8.07 5.28
N PRO A 41 -3.24 -8.55 5.66
CA PRO A 41 -2.87 -8.60 7.07
C PRO A 41 -2.81 -7.18 7.65
N GLY A 42 -2.93 -7.06 8.97
CA GLY A 42 -3.03 -5.76 9.66
C GLY A 42 -1.97 -4.75 9.21
N SER A 43 -0.71 -5.18 9.09
CA SER A 43 0.41 -4.34 8.64
C SER A 43 0.19 -3.79 7.23
N SER A 44 -0.19 -4.64 6.26
CA SER A 44 -0.47 -4.22 4.88
C SER A 44 -1.68 -3.30 4.78
N GLY A 45 -2.70 -3.50 5.62
CA GLY A 45 -3.86 -2.63 5.69
C GLY A 45 -3.51 -1.22 6.17
N GLU A 46 -2.65 -1.10 7.18
CA GLU A 46 -2.17 0.20 7.66
C GLU A 46 -1.34 0.92 6.59
N ILE A 47 -0.49 0.19 5.83
CA ILE A 47 0.22 0.75 4.68
C ILE A 47 -0.76 1.27 3.63
N MET A 48 -1.71 0.44 3.20
CA MET A 48 -2.66 0.79 2.14
C MET A 48 -3.58 1.96 2.52
N LYS A 49 -3.93 2.10 3.79
CA LYS A 49 -4.71 3.22 4.30
C LYS A 49 -4.02 4.57 4.13
N LEU A 50 -2.69 4.58 4.05
CA LEU A 50 -1.90 5.80 3.80
C LEU A 50 -1.79 6.14 2.31
N ILE A 51 -2.15 5.21 1.42
CA ILE A 51 -2.11 5.36 -0.03
C ILE A 51 -3.42 5.97 -0.53
N ASP A 52 -3.49 7.29 -0.48
CA ASP A 52 -4.66 8.08 -0.95
C ASP A 52 -4.32 9.01 -2.13
N GLY A 53 -3.09 8.95 -2.66
CA GLY A 53 -2.59 9.87 -3.69
C GLY A 53 -1.91 11.12 -3.15
N SER A 54 -1.79 11.24 -1.82
CA SER A 54 -1.18 12.40 -1.15
C SER A 54 0.16 12.10 -0.47
N LYS A 55 0.59 10.84 -0.43
CA LYS A 55 1.82 10.41 0.25
C LYS A 55 2.71 9.61 -0.70
N SER A 56 4.01 9.84 -0.60
CA SER A 56 5.04 9.06 -1.27
C SER A 56 5.55 7.92 -0.37
N VAL A 57 6.34 7.00 -0.93
CA VAL A 57 6.88 5.85 -0.19
C VAL A 57 7.60 6.29 1.09
N ASP A 58 8.47 7.31 0.97
CA ASP A 58 9.26 7.80 2.10
C ASP A 58 8.37 8.36 3.23
N MET A 59 7.31 9.10 2.86
CA MET A 59 6.32 9.62 3.80
C MET A 59 5.55 8.51 4.51
N ILE A 60 5.19 7.43 3.79
CA ILE A 60 4.47 6.28 4.35
C ILE A 60 5.36 5.54 5.33
N VAL A 61 6.60 5.25 4.94
CA VAL A 61 7.60 4.59 5.80
C VAL A 61 7.82 5.40 7.07
N ALA A 62 8.12 6.69 6.96
CA ALA A 62 8.34 7.55 8.12
C ALA A 62 7.11 7.56 9.05
N HIS A 63 5.91 7.65 8.49
CA HIS A 63 4.68 7.66 9.29
C HIS A 63 4.45 6.33 10.04
N LEU A 64 4.79 5.19 9.43
CA LEU A 64 4.69 3.88 10.07
C LEU A 64 5.77 3.67 11.12
N GLU A 65 7.00 4.12 10.87
CA GLU A 65 8.08 4.10 11.85
C GLU A 65 7.73 4.95 13.09
N GLU A 66 7.06 6.09 12.90
CA GLU A 66 6.55 6.91 14.01
C GLU A 66 5.42 6.23 14.80
N GLN A 67 4.52 5.51 14.12
CA GLN A 67 3.40 4.82 14.78
C GLN A 67 3.83 3.52 15.49
N PHE A 68 4.84 2.83 14.95
CA PHE A 68 5.38 1.59 15.49
C PHE A 68 6.86 1.75 15.85
N PRO A 69 7.18 2.54 16.90
CA PRO A 69 8.55 2.79 17.28
C PRO A 69 9.24 1.49 17.72
N GLY A 70 10.41 1.22 17.15
CA GLY A 70 11.23 0.04 17.46
C GLY A 70 10.93 -1.21 16.62
N VAL A 71 10.08 -1.09 15.60
CA VAL A 71 9.89 -2.14 14.58
C VAL A 71 10.50 -1.66 13.26
N ASP A 72 11.40 -2.47 12.69
CA ASP A 72 11.97 -2.19 11.38
C ASP A 72 10.97 -2.63 10.30
N LEU A 73 10.07 -1.70 9.94
CA LEU A 73 9.02 -1.93 8.94
C LEU A 73 9.43 -1.45 7.56
N LYS A 74 10.53 -0.71 7.46
CA LYS A 74 10.92 0.01 6.24
C LYS A 74 11.10 -0.93 5.05
N ASP A 75 11.84 -2.02 5.24
CA ASP A 75 12.12 -2.99 4.20
C ASP A 75 10.84 -3.76 3.80
N ASP A 76 10.06 -4.22 4.78
CA ASP A 76 8.76 -4.86 4.56
C ASP A 76 7.76 -3.94 3.81
N VAL A 77 7.72 -2.65 4.15
CA VAL A 77 6.86 -1.66 3.51
C VAL A 77 7.30 -1.44 2.07
N LEU A 78 8.61 -1.32 1.82
CA LEU A 78 9.19 -1.18 0.49
C LEU A 78 8.86 -2.40 -0.38
N ASP A 79 9.13 -3.62 0.10
CA ASP A 79 8.84 -4.86 -0.62
C ASP A 79 7.33 -4.97 -0.92
N PHE A 80 6.48 -4.65 0.05
CA PHE A 80 5.02 -4.64 -0.15
C PHE A 80 4.59 -3.63 -1.22
N LEU A 81 5.12 -2.40 -1.19
CA LEU A 81 4.78 -1.37 -2.15
C LEU A 81 5.29 -1.70 -3.56
N GLU A 82 6.49 -2.27 -3.69
CA GLU A 82 7.01 -2.78 -4.96
C GLU A 82 6.15 -3.92 -5.50
N HIS A 83 5.75 -4.86 -4.64
CA HIS A 83 4.85 -5.93 -5.01
C HIS A 83 3.49 -5.39 -5.46
N ALA A 84 2.90 -4.48 -4.68
CA ALA A 84 1.63 -3.84 -4.99
C ALA A 84 1.70 -3.07 -6.32
N TYR A 85 2.79 -2.35 -6.57
CA TYR A 85 3.02 -1.63 -7.82
C TYR A 85 3.18 -2.60 -9.01
N GLY A 86 3.96 -3.66 -8.87
CA GLY A 86 4.11 -4.70 -9.89
C GLY A 86 2.80 -5.42 -10.21
N LYS A 87 1.93 -5.61 -9.20
CA LYS A 87 0.56 -6.13 -9.37
C LYS A 87 -0.44 -5.09 -9.88
N ASN A 88 0.00 -3.85 -10.14
CA ASN A 88 -0.84 -2.72 -10.49
C ASN A 88 -1.92 -2.42 -9.45
N TRP A 89 -1.74 -2.74 -8.17
CA TRP A 89 -2.71 -2.33 -7.14
C TRP A 89 -2.67 -0.82 -6.91
N ILE A 90 -1.47 -0.27 -6.96
CA ILE A 90 -1.17 1.15 -6.76
C ILE A 90 -0.44 1.71 -7.99
N LEU A 91 -0.54 3.02 -8.15
CA LEU A 91 0.08 3.77 -9.24
C LEU A 91 0.86 4.94 -8.66
N THR A 92 1.97 5.27 -9.32
CA THR A 92 2.74 6.48 -9.05
C THR A 92 2.28 7.58 -10.01
N ASP A 93 2.09 8.79 -9.52
CA ASP A 93 1.81 9.96 -10.38
C ASP A 93 3.07 10.36 -11.18
N ASP A 94 2.93 10.63 -12.49
CA ASP A 94 4.02 11.00 -13.42
C ASP A 94 4.46 12.46 -13.31
#